data_AF-A0A1D8FZI2-F1
#
_entry.id   AF-A0A1D8FZI2-F1
#
_cell.length_a   1.000
_cell.length_b   1.000
_cell.length_c   1.000
_cell.angle_alpha   90.00
_cell.angle_beta   90.00
_cell.angle_gamma   90.00
#
_symmetry.space_group_name_H-M   'P 1'
#
loop_
_entity.id
_entity.type
_entity.pdbx_description
1 polymer ?
#
loop_
_entity_poly.entity_id
_entity_poly.type
_entity_poly.pdbx_seq_one_letter_code
_entity_poly.pdbx_strand_id
1 'polypeptide(L)'
;MGDGIGRYRGTESKLAQWLRRRPRKPAADTPSREDLLLATAAAGLPLAPAAHPVGYRCSCERIGCPTPARHPLSFAWQTQCATDPEQIERWARSQPQANFITATGMVHDVLDVPLEAGRAALERLLAEGVEVGPVAEAGDALGGGRALFFTATRGTPEDEDEWWPCELDCHPETMDEHPGLRWHCRGSYVLVPPARLPGDHAVEWVRGPEHPLPDPLTLLETLTDACARHAEQYDDEHGHHAVAWPLTR
;
A
#
# COMPACT_ATOMS: atom_id res chain seq x y z
N MET A 1 52.61 -4.67 24.01
CA MET A 1 52.24 -3.28 24.34
C MET A 1 52.07 -2.57 23.00
N GLY A 2 50.93 -2.14 22.49
CA GLY A 2 49.55 -2.05 22.95
C GLY A 2 48.86 -1.21 21.87
N ASP A 3 47.89 -1.79 21.15
CA ASP A 3 47.19 -1.17 20.03
C ASP A 3 46.25 -0.05 20.51
N GLY A 4 46.40 1.14 19.94
CA GLY A 4 45.61 2.33 20.27
C GLY A 4 44.56 2.63 19.20
N ILE A 5 43.49 1.82 19.16
CA ILE A 5 42.29 2.10 18.36
C ILE A 5 41.53 3.26 19.01
N GLY A 6 41.59 4.43 18.38
CA GLY A 6 40.79 5.60 18.73
C GLY A 6 39.30 5.33 18.48
N ARG A 7 38.54 5.13 19.56
CA ARG A 7 37.08 5.01 19.54
C ARG A 7 36.45 6.37 19.19
N TYR A 8 35.95 6.51 17.96
CA TYR A 8 35.02 7.58 17.63
C TYR A 8 33.67 7.26 18.27
N ARG A 9 33.27 8.06 19.26
CA ARG A 9 31.94 8.00 19.90
C ARG A 9 30.90 8.46 18.87
N GLY A 10 30.16 7.52 18.30
CA GLY A 10 28.96 7.80 17.52
C GLY A 10 27.96 8.58 18.37
N THR A 11 27.53 9.73 17.86
CA THR A 11 26.40 10.47 18.36
C THR A 11 25.14 9.62 18.20
N GLU A 12 24.59 9.16 19.32
CA GLU A 12 23.30 8.47 19.34
C GLU A 12 22.23 9.38 18.73
N SER A 13 21.70 8.96 17.58
CA SER A 13 20.51 9.54 16.96
C SER A 13 19.34 9.42 17.94
N LYS A 14 18.99 10.52 18.59
CA LYS A 14 17.81 10.64 19.45
C LYS A 14 16.48 10.58 18.68
N LEU A 15 16.51 10.44 17.36
CA LEU A 15 15.33 10.41 16.48
C LEU A 15 14.74 9.00 16.30
N ALA A 16 15.55 7.94 16.48
CA ALA A 16 15.12 6.55 16.25
C ALA A 16 14.30 5.92 17.40
N GLN A 17 13.89 6.69 18.40
CA GLN A 17 13.15 6.18 19.57
C GLN A 17 11.63 6.44 19.50
N TRP A 18 11.17 7.47 18.78
CA TRP A 18 9.74 7.76 18.66
C TRP A 18 9.01 6.79 17.71
N LEU A 19 9.69 6.31 16.66
CA LEU A 19 9.17 5.27 15.77
C LEU A 19 9.02 3.89 16.47
N ARG A 20 9.72 3.65 17.58
CA ARG A 20 9.72 2.36 18.31
C ARG A 20 8.80 2.31 19.53
N ARG A 21 8.08 3.40 19.84
CA ARG A 21 7.06 3.40 20.89
C ARG A 21 5.84 4.18 20.43
N ARG A 22 4.86 3.46 19.87
CA ARG A 22 3.48 3.97 19.74
C ARG A 22 3.01 4.32 21.15
N PRO A 23 2.86 5.60 21.52
CA PRO A 23 2.19 5.93 22.78
C PRO A 23 0.76 5.41 22.64
N ARG A 24 0.24 4.73 23.65
CA ARG A 24 -1.18 4.38 23.70
C ARG A 24 -1.94 5.71 23.68
N LYS A 25 -2.46 6.08 22.50
CA LYS A 25 -3.26 7.29 22.29
C LYS A 25 -4.37 7.25 23.35
N PRO A 26 -4.62 8.32 24.12
CA PRO A 26 -5.86 8.39 24.89
C PRO A 26 -7.02 8.19 23.91
N ALA A 27 -8.14 7.62 24.36
CA ALA A 27 -9.34 7.37 23.57
C ALA A 27 -9.98 8.70 23.10
N ALA A 28 -9.28 9.44 22.26
CA ALA A 28 -9.88 10.32 21.28
C ALA A 28 -10.66 9.43 20.31
N ASP A 29 -11.85 9.88 19.95
CA ASP A 29 -12.80 9.19 19.09
C ASP A 29 -12.05 8.58 17.89
N THR A 30 -11.85 7.27 17.91
CA THR A 30 -11.21 6.60 16.78
C THR A 30 -12.26 6.64 15.68
N PRO A 31 -11.96 7.26 14.53
CA PRO A 31 -12.96 7.42 13.47
C PRO A 31 -13.54 6.05 13.16
N SER A 32 -14.87 5.98 13.07
CA SER A 32 -15.54 4.75 12.75
C SER A 32 -15.13 4.29 11.35
N ARG A 33 -15.38 3.01 11.03
CA ARG A 33 -15.18 2.52 9.66
C ARG A 33 -15.95 3.37 8.64
N GLU A 34 -17.16 3.79 8.99
CA GLU A 34 -17.99 4.63 8.12
C GLU A 34 -17.34 6.00 7.90
N ASP A 35 -16.84 6.63 8.96
CA ASP A 35 -16.15 7.93 8.87
C ASP A 35 -14.90 7.85 7.97
N LEU A 36 -14.12 6.78 8.08
CA LEU A 36 -12.93 6.58 7.24
C LEU A 36 -13.28 6.41 5.76
N LEU A 37 -14.35 5.67 5.46
CA LEU A 37 -14.82 5.47 4.08
C LEU A 37 -15.37 6.78 3.49
N LEU A 38 -16.14 7.53 4.29
CA LEU A 38 -16.67 8.83 3.88
C LEU A 38 -15.55 9.86 3.67
N ALA A 39 -14.53 9.89 4.54
CA ALA A 39 -13.36 10.75 4.35
C ALA A 39 -12.60 10.40 3.07
N THR A 40 -12.46 9.10 2.77
CA THR A 40 -11.81 8.61 1.55
C THR A 40 -12.60 9.02 0.29
N ALA A 41 -13.93 8.85 0.31
CA ALA A 41 -14.80 9.28 -0.78
C ALA A 41 -14.82 10.82 -0.95
N ALA A 42 -14.79 11.58 0.14
CA ALA A 42 -14.74 13.04 0.14
C ALA A 42 -13.41 13.58 -0.42
N ALA A 43 -12.32 12.82 -0.30
CA ALA A 43 -11.05 13.10 -0.96
C ALA A 43 -11.06 12.77 -2.47
N GLY A 44 -12.20 12.33 -3.01
CA GLY A 44 -12.39 12.03 -4.43
C GLY A 44 -11.96 10.62 -4.82
N LEU A 45 -11.53 9.77 -3.88
CA LEU A 45 -11.13 8.39 -4.17
C LEU A 45 -12.39 7.50 -4.30
N PRO A 46 -12.71 6.98 -5.50
CA PRO A 46 -13.95 6.26 -5.73
C PRO A 46 -13.88 4.87 -5.11
N LEU A 47 -14.91 4.45 -4.39
CA LEU A 47 -14.91 3.21 -3.60
C LEU A 47 -15.87 2.17 -4.16
N ALA A 48 -15.49 0.89 -4.04
CA ALA A 48 -16.41 -0.25 -4.23
C ALA A 48 -16.21 -1.33 -3.16
N PRO A 49 -17.26 -2.11 -2.83
CA PRO A 49 -17.16 -3.22 -1.89
C PRO A 49 -16.20 -4.33 -2.35
N ALA A 50 -15.43 -4.85 -1.40
CA ALA A 50 -14.44 -5.89 -1.60
C ALA A 50 -14.58 -7.03 -0.59
N ALA A 51 -14.02 -8.18 -0.97
CA ALA A 51 -13.97 -9.35 -0.13
C ALA A 51 -13.22 -9.08 1.17
N HIS A 52 -13.55 -9.83 2.22
CA HIS A 52 -13.00 -9.65 3.55
C HIS A 52 -12.52 -11.00 4.12
N PRO A 53 -11.68 -11.00 5.17
CA PRO A 53 -11.14 -12.24 5.68
C PRO A 53 -12.18 -12.96 6.56
N VAL A 54 -12.21 -14.28 6.43
CA VAL A 54 -12.98 -15.21 7.27
C VAL A 54 -11.98 -16.20 7.86
N GLY A 55 -11.38 -15.83 9.00
CA GLY A 55 -10.17 -16.50 9.49
C GLY A 55 -9.02 -16.33 8.48
N TYR A 56 -8.41 -17.44 8.08
CA TYR A 56 -7.38 -17.47 7.02
C TYR A 56 -7.95 -17.65 5.60
N ARG A 57 -9.28 -17.56 5.42
CA ARG A 57 -9.95 -17.72 4.12
C ARG A 57 -10.54 -16.40 3.62
N CYS A 58 -10.99 -16.41 2.38
CA CYS A 58 -11.70 -15.30 1.75
C CYS A 58 -13.23 -15.45 1.91
N SER A 59 -13.95 -14.34 2.05
CA SER A 59 -15.41 -14.29 2.05
C SER A 59 -16.05 -14.65 0.69
N CYS A 60 -15.25 -14.84 -0.38
CA CYS A 60 -15.75 -15.21 -1.70
C CYS A 60 -16.04 -16.70 -1.88
N GLU A 61 -15.81 -17.51 -0.83
CA GLU A 61 -16.04 -18.96 -0.79
C GLU A 61 -15.25 -19.79 -1.82
N ARG A 62 -14.42 -19.16 -2.66
CA ARG A 62 -13.51 -19.84 -3.59
C ARG A 62 -12.43 -20.59 -2.80
N ILE A 63 -12.40 -21.91 -2.97
CA ILE A 63 -11.30 -22.75 -2.50
C ILE A 63 -10.03 -22.33 -3.27
N GLY A 64 -8.96 -22.02 -2.54
CA GLY A 64 -7.71 -21.54 -3.14
C GLY A 64 -7.85 -20.15 -3.78
N CYS A 65 -8.59 -19.23 -3.14
CA CYS A 65 -8.58 -17.82 -3.53
C CYS A 65 -7.13 -17.31 -3.58
N PRO A 66 -6.66 -16.77 -4.72
CA PRO A 66 -5.26 -16.36 -4.87
C PRO A 66 -4.95 -15.09 -4.07
N THR A 67 -5.95 -14.23 -3.85
CA THR A 67 -5.82 -12.95 -3.16
C THR A 67 -6.84 -12.81 -2.04
N PRO A 68 -6.73 -13.61 -0.95
CA PRO A 68 -7.75 -13.65 0.11
C PRO A 68 -8.00 -12.25 0.70
N ALA A 69 -9.27 -11.86 0.74
CA ALA A 69 -9.74 -10.58 1.27
C ALA A 69 -9.25 -9.31 0.53
N ARG A 70 -8.68 -9.44 -0.66
CA ARG A 70 -8.08 -8.31 -1.40
C ARG A 70 -8.79 -7.94 -2.70
N HIS A 71 -9.71 -8.77 -3.19
CA HIS A 71 -10.39 -8.55 -4.47
C HIS A 71 -11.80 -7.93 -4.33
N PRO A 72 -12.29 -7.19 -5.34
CA PRO A 72 -13.66 -6.69 -5.40
C PRO A 72 -14.71 -7.80 -5.31
N LEU A 73 -15.92 -7.47 -4.84
CA LEU A 73 -17.04 -8.42 -4.83
C LEU A 73 -17.72 -8.57 -6.20
N SER A 74 -17.60 -7.55 -7.06
CA SER A 74 -18.23 -7.49 -8.37
C SER A 74 -17.17 -7.42 -9.45
N PHE A 75 -17.36 -8.13 -10.56
CA PHE A 75 -16.53 -7.98 -11.77
C PHE A 75 -16.74 -6.63 -12.46
N ALA A 76 -17.85 -5.95 -12.18
CA ALA A 76 -18.14 -4.61 -12.70
C ALA A 76 -17.64 -3.51 -11.76
N TRP A 77 -16.61 -3.79 -10.94
CA TRP A 77 -16.16 -2.86 -9.90
C TRP A 77 -15.73 -1.51 -10.47
N GLN A 78 -15.10 -1.46 -11.66
CA GLN A 78 -14.67 -0.21 -12.29
C GLN A 78 -15.84 0.76 -12.47
N THR A 79 -16.97 0.27 -13.00
CA THR A 79 -18.15 1.10 -13.28
C THR A 79 -19.04 1.29 -12.06
N GLN A 80 -18.86 0.47 -11.03
CA GLN A 80 -19.62 0.55 -9.79
C GLN A 80 -18.96 1.40 -8.72
N CYS A 81 -17.67 1.75 -8.84
CA CYS A 81 -17.02 2.60 -7.85
C CYS A 81 -17.72 3.97 -7.75
N ALA A 82 -17.90 4.47 -6.53
CA ALA A 82 -18.62 5.71 -6.27
C ALA A 82 -17.90 6.57 -5.23
N THR A 83 -18.09 7.88 -5.32
CA THR A 83 -17.75 8.86 -4.27
C THR A 83 -19.00 9.41 -3.56
N ASP A 84 -20.20 9.00 -4.00
CA ASP A 84 -21.47 9.43 -3.42
C ASP A 84 -21.62 8.92 -1.97
N PRO A 85 -21.71 9.80 -0.97
CA PRO A 85 -21.75 9.39 0.43
C PRO A 85 -22.94 8.48 0.75
N GLU A 86 -24.12 8.72 0.17
CA GLU A 86 -25.31 7.88 0.44
C GLU A 86 -25.10 6.43 -0.04
N GLN A 87 -24.47 6.27 -1.21
CA GLN A 87 -24.09 4.96 -1.72
C GLN A 87 -23.05 4.27 -0.82
N ILE A 88 -22.04 5.01 -0.35
CA ILE A 88 -21.01 4.47 0.55
C ILE A 88 -21.60 4.02 1.89
N GLU A 89 -22.42 4.86 2.53
CA GLU A 89 -23.09 4.51 3.79
C GLU A 89 -23.96 3.26 3.64
N ARG A 90 -24.73 3.19 2.55
CA ARG A 90 -25.58 2.03 2.26
C ARG A 90 -24.79 0.75 2.11
N TRP A 91 -23.66 0.77 1.38
CA TRP A 91 -22.76 -0.39 1.32
C TRP A 91 -22.15 -0.72 2.68
N ALA A 92 -21.66 0.29 3.40
CA ALA A 92 -21.01 0.12 4.69
C ALA A 92 -21.94 -0.53 5.73
N ARG A 93 -23.22 -0.12 5.76
CA ARG A 93 -24.25 -0.64 6.68
C ARG A 93 -24.80 -2.00 6.26
N SER A 94 -25.06 -2.22 4.96
CA SER A 94 -25.56 -3.50 4.46
C SER A 94 -24.52 -4.62 4.52
N GLN A 95 -23.23 -4.28 4.44
CA GLN A 95 -22.12 -5.22 4.49
C GLN A 95 -21.06 -4.76 5.51
N PRO A 96 -21.33 -4.91 6.82
CA PRO A 96 -20.45 -4.41 7.89
C PRO A 96 -19.03 -5.00 7.86
N GLN A 97 -18.90 -6.21 7.32
CA GLN A 97 -17.63 -6.91 7.24
C GLN A 97 -16.87 -6.66 5.95
N ALA A 98 -17.49 -6.15 4.89
CA ALA A 98 -16.82 -5.96 3.60
C ALA A 98 -15.60 -5.02 3.74
N ASN A 99 -14.54 -5.33 3.00
CA ASN A 99 -13.50 -4.34 2.75
C ASN A 99 -13.99 -3.38 1.65
N PHE A 100 -13.19 -2.36 1.37
CA PHE A 100 -13.39 -1.50 0.21
C PHE A 100 -12.08 -1.38 -0.56
N ILE A 101 -12.23 -1.31 -1.88
CA ILE A 101 -11.16 -0.94 -2.81
C ILE A 101 -11.42 0.44 -3.37
N THR A 102 -10.37 1.06 -3.87
CA THR A 102 -10.48 2.23 -4.76
C THR A 102 -9.93 1.91 -6.14
N ALA A 103 -10.65 2.35 -7.17
CA ALA A 103 -10.25 2.18 -8.57
C ALA A 103 -9.21 3.25 -8.97
N THR A 104 -8.06 2.80 -9.46
CA THR A 104 -6.94 3.65 -9.87
C THR A 104 -6.98 4.00 -11.36
N GLY A 105 -6.18 4.98 -11.78
CA GLY A 105 -6.04 5.44 -13.17
C GLY A 105 -7.23 6.21 -13.74
N MET A 106 -8.09 6.74 -12.87
CA MET A 106 -9.15 7.69 -13.24
C MET A 106 -8.95 9.05 -12.59
N VAL A 107 -8.73 9.07 -11.27
CA VAL A 107 -8.51 10.30 -10.48
C VAL A 107 -7.20 10.29 -9.73
N HIS A 108 -6.68 9.10 -9.46
CA HIS A 108 -5.47 8.88 -8.69
C HIS A 108 -4.81 7.59 -9.17
N ASP A 109 -3.51 7.49 -8.92
CA ASP A 109 -2.74 6.26 -9.03
C ASP A 109 -2.17 5.89 -7.66
N VAL A 110 -1.64 4.68 -7.55
CA VAL A 110 -0.95 4.23 -6.34
C VAL A 110 0.40 3.61 -6.68
N LEU A 111 1.46 4.16 -6.09
CA LEU A 111 2.78 3.55 -6.07
C LEU A 111 2.86 2.61 -4.87
N ASP A 112 2.87 1.32 -5.13
CA ASP A 112 2.94 0.24 -4.15
C ASP A 112 4.41 -0.23 -4.04
N VAL A 113 5.01 -0.13 -2.85
CA VAL A 113 6.40 -0.53 -2.56
C VAL A 113 6.51 -1.44 -1.33
N PRO A 114 7.58 -2.24 -1.16
CA PRO A 114 7.77 -3.03 0.06
C PRO A 114 7.70 -2.15 1.29
N LEU A 115 7.08 -2.63 2.37
CA LEU A 115 6.77 -1.80 3.56
C LEU A 115 7.99 -1.07 4.12
N GLU A 116 9.10 -1.79 4.30
CA GLU A 116 10.32 -1.20 4.88
C GLU A 116 10.98 -0.20 3.93
N ALA A 117 10.98 -0.48 2.62
CA ALA A 117 11.43 0.48 1.60
C ALA A 117 10.56 1.74 1.59
N GLY A 118 9.23 1.58 1.65
CA GLY A 118 8.28 2.69 1.70
C GLY A 118 8.42 3.55 2.94
N ARG A 119 8.64 2.95 4.11
CA ARG A 119 8.91 3.70 5.36
C ARG A 119 10.18 4.54 5.25
N ALA A 120 11.27 3.95 4.75
CA ALA A 120 12.53 4.66 4.54
C ALA A 120 12.39 5.80 3.52
N ALA A 121 11.69 5.55 2.42
CA ALA A 121 11.40 6.56 1.40
C ALA A 121 10.54 7.71 1.96
N LEU A 122 9.48 7.40 2.72
CA LEU A 122 8.61 8.40 3.34
C LEU A 122 9.39 9.30 4.29
N GLU A 123 10.25 8.74 5.15
CA GLU A 123 11.10 9.52 6.05
C GLU A 123 12.00 10.49 5.27
N ARG A 124 12.63 10.01 4.19
CA ARG A 124 13.49 10.84 3.34
C ARG A 124 12.73 11.96 2.64
N LEU A 125 11.62 11.65 1.99
CA LEU A 125 10.79 12.62 1.28
C LEU A 125 10.31 13.74 2.21
N LEU A 126 9.85 13.39 3.42
CA LEU A 126 9.42 14.36 4.41
C LEU A 126 10.58 15.21 4.94
N ALA A 127 11.76 14.62 5.15
CA ALA A 127 12.95 15.35 5.58
C ALA A 127 13.45 16.35 4.52
N GLU A 128 13.25 16.04 3.24
CA GLU A 128 13.59 16.89 2.09
C GLU A 128 12.51 17.93 1.77
N GLY A 129 11.36 17.87 2.45
CA GLY A 129 10.24 18.80 2.23
C GLY A 129 9.48 18.55 0.92
N VAL A 130 9.60 17.35 0.34
CA VAL A 130 8.82 16.94 -0.83
C VAL A 130 7.36 16.77 -0.41
N GLU A 131 6.43 17.27 -1.23
CA GLU A 131 5.02 17.06 -1.00
C GLU A 131 4.68 15.58 -1.23
N VAL A 132 4.20 14.93 -0.17
CA VAL A 132 3.72 13.54 -0.23
C VAL A 132 2.21 13.57 -0.04
N GLY A 133 1.50 12.66 -0.70
CA GLY A 133 0.05 12.50 -0.56
C GLY A 133 -0.38 11.56 0.56
N PRO A 134 -1.60 11.00 0.49
CA PRO A 134 -2.04 9.93 1.37
C PRO A 134 -1.11 8.72 1.27
N VAL A 135 -0.84 8.09 2.41
CA VAL A 135 0.02 6.89 2.50
C VAL A 135 -0.65 5.88 3.41
N ALA A 136 -0.85 4.66 2.91
CA ALA A 136 -1.36 3.55 3.69
C ALA A 136 -0.32 2.42 3.80
N GLU A 137 -0.35 1.69 4.91
CA GLU A 137 0.41 0.46 5.08
C GLU A 137 -0.54 -0.73 5.04
N ALA A 138 -0.21 -1.75 4.26
CA ALA A 138 -0.92 -3.01 4.20
C ALA A 138 -0.03 -4.11 4.79
N GLY A 139 -0.45 -4.70 5.90
CA GLY A 139 0.25 -5.83 6.49
C GLY A 139 0.22 -7.09 5.61
N ASP A 140 1.10 -8.03 5.90
CA ASP A 140 1.06 -9.35 5.30
C ASP A 140 1.53 -10.43 6.30
N ALA A 141 0.91 -11.61 6.22
CA ALA A 141 1.18 -12.73 7.12
C ALA A 141 2.59 -13.32 6.96
N LEU A 142 3.23 -13.11 5.80
CA LEU A 142 4.58 -13.56 5.51
C LEU A 142 5.64 -12.50 5.85
N GLY A 143 5.26 -11.39 6.48
CA GLY A 143 6.18 -10.30 6.86
C GLY A 143 6.55 -9.36 5.71
N GLY A 144 6.09 -9.65 4.48
CA GLY A 144 6.31 -8.83 3.28
C GLY A 144 5.21 -7.79 3.06
N GLY A 145 4.89 -7.00 4.10
CA GLY A 145 3.88 -5.93 4.00
C GLY A 145 4.21 -4.92 2.89
N ARG A 146 3.25 -4.06 2.56
CA ARG A 146 3.34 -3.07 1.50
C ARG A 146 3.03 -1.66 2.00
N ALA A 147 3.65 -0.64 1.40
CA ALA A 147 3.30 0.76 1.58
C ALA A 147 2.72 1.30 0.26
N LEU A 148 1.57 1.97 0.35
CA LEU A 148 0.77 2.47 -0.76
C LEU A 148 0.81 3.99 -0.75
N PHE A 149 1.46 4.60 -1.74
CA PHE A 149 1.54 6.05 -1.91
C PHE A 149 0.52 6.49 -2.96
N PHE A 150 -0.46 7.28 -2.53
CA PHE A 150 -1.53 7.78 -3.41
C PHE A 150 -1.06 9.07 -4.08
N THR A 151 -1.15 9.10 -5.39
CA THR A 151 -0.67 10.21 -6.24
C THR A 151 -1.74 10.64 -7.22
N ALA A 152 -1.54 11.77 -7.88
CA ALA A 152 -2.33 12.11 -9.04
C ALA A 152 -2.11 11.03 -10.12
N THR A 153 -3.10 10.87 -11.00
CA THR A 153 -2.96 9.97 -12.15
C THR A 153 -1.83 10.42 -13.07
N ARG A 154 -1.11 9.46 -13.66
CA ARG A 154 -0.19 9.77 -14.76
C ARG A 154 -0.97 10.09 -16.04
N GLY A 155 -0.62 11.20 -16.70
CA GLY A 155 -1.24 11.64 -17.95
C GLY A 155 -2.66 12.19 -17.78
N THR A 156 -3.33 12.48 -18.90
CA THR A 156 -4.74 12.88 -18.93
C THR A 156 -5.63 11.66 -19.18
N PRO A 157 -6.42 11.20 -18.20
CA PRO A 157 -7.26 9.99 -18.35
C PRO A 157 -8.27 10.06 -19.51
N GLU A 158 -8.62 11.27 -19.96
CA GLU A 158 -9.53 11.54 -21.08
C GLU A 158 -8.86 11.46 -22.46
N ASP A 159 -7.52 11.43 -22.51
CA ASP A 159 -6.75 11.34 -23.75
C ASP A 159 -6.11 9.95 -23.86
N GLU A 160 -6.76 9.06 -24.61
CA GLU A 160 -6.25 7.71 -24.84
C GLU A 160 -4.94 7.69 -25.64
N ASP A 161 -4.65 8.75 -26.42
CA ASP A 161 -3.43 8.83 -27.24
C ASP A 161 -2.20 9.22 -26.41
N GLU A 162 -2.39 9.78 -25.21
CA GLU A 162 -1.32 10.08 -24.25
C GLU A 162 -1.06 8.93 -23.26
N TRP A 163 -1.91 7.89 -23.26
CA TRP A 163 -1.76 6.74 -22.38
C TRP A 163 -0.92 5.63 -23.03
N TRP A 164 0.19 5.28 -22.39
CA TRP A 164 1.07 4.17 -22.79
C TRP A 164 1.31 3.22 -21.60
N PRO A 165 1.34 1.88 -21.80
CA PRO A 165 1.63 0.92 -20.74
C PRO A 165 3.10 0.95 -20.33
N CYS A 166 3.38 0.91 -19.02
CA CYS A 166 4.72 0.88 -18.45
C CYS A 166 5.02 -0.49 -17.83
N GLU A 167 6.30 -0.89 -17.80
CA GLU A 167 6.79 -2.10 -17.11
C GLU A 167 6.49 -2.13 -15.60
N LEU A 168 6.15 -0.98 -15.01
CA LEU A 168 5.75 -0.86 -13.61
C LEU A 168 4.24 -1.03 -13.41
N ASP A 169 3.43 -1.00 -14.48
CA ASP A 169 1.98 -1.08 -14.38
C ASP A 169 1.57 -2.43 -13.77
N CYS A 170 0.89 -2.38 -12.63
CA CYS A 170 0.45 -3.57 -11.93
C CYS A 170 -1.00 -3.90 -12.28
N HIS A 171 -1.20 -5.10 -12.81
CA HIS A 171 -2.52 -5.69 -12.96
C HIS A 171 -2.84 -6.59 -11.74
N PRO A 172 -4.05 -6.49 -11.16
CA PRO A 172 -4.43 -7.21 -9.94
C PRO A 172 -4.44 -8.74 -10.10
N GLU A 173 -4.35 -9.24 -11.34
CA GLU A 173 -4.24 -10.67 -11.68
C GLU A 173 -2.80 -11.19 -11.77
N THR A 174 -1.81 -10.31 -11.82
CA THR A 174 -0.37 -10.64 -11.94
C THR A 174 0.46 -10.11 -10.77
N MET A 175 -0.15 -9.97 -9.58
CA MET A 175 0.48 -9.40 -8.38
C MET A 175 1.81 -10.05 -7.96
N ASP A 176 2.18 -11.22 -8.49
CA ASP A 176 3.45 -11.90 -8.18
C ASP A 176 4.63 -11.45 -9.08
N GLU A 177 4.39 -10.73 -10.17
CA GLU A 177 5.42 -10.45 -11.19
C GLU A 177 6.40 -9.33 -10.80
N HIS A 178 6.02 -8.48 -9.83
CA HIS A 178 6.83 -7.33 -9.42
C HIS A 178 7.04 -7.31 -7.89
N PRO A 179 8.08 -7.95 -7.32
CA PRO A 179 8.32 -7.92 -5.88
C PRO A 179 8.75 -6.53 -5.37
N GLY A 180 9.31 -5.69 -6.25
CA GLY A 180 9.75 -4.32 -5.94
C GLY A 180 8.62 -3.28 -5.98
N LEU A 181 8.84 -2.20 -6.73
CA LEU A 181 7.86 -1.14 -6.95
C LEU A 181 6.80 -1.59 -7.97
N ARG A 182 5.54 -1.27 -7.68
CA ARG A 182 4.37 -1.48 -8.54
C ARG A 182 3.65 -0.15 -8.71
N TRP A 183 3.06 0.05 -9.87
CA TRP A 183 2.25 1.22 -10.17
C TRP A 183 0.83 0.78 -10.53
N HIS A 184 -0.10 0.97 -9.60
CA HIS A 184 -1.52 0.77 -9.85
C HIS A 184 -2.06 1.99 -10.60
N CYS A 185 -2.18 1.84 -11.93
CA CYS A 185 -2.72 2.85 -12.85
C CYS A 185 -4.12 2.43 -13.35
N ARG A 186 -4.40 2.70 -14.63
CA ARG A 186 -5.66 2.36 -15.31
C ARG A 186 -5.97 0.87 -15.22
N GLY A 187 -7.22 0.57 -14.88
CA GLY A 187 -7.70 -0.81 -14.80
C GLY A 187 -7.22 -1.59 -13.56
N SER A 188 -6.60 -0.90 -12.59
CA SER A 188 -6.14 -1.49 -11.34
C SER A 188 -6.95 -0.98 -10.14
N TYR A 189 -6.69 -1.54 -8.97
CA TYR A 189 -7.29 -1.12 -7.71
C TYR A 189 -6.37 -1.46 -6.54
N VAL A 190 -6.58 -0.77 -5.42
CA VAL A 190 -5.98 -1.14 -4.14
C VAL A 190 -7.04 -1.14 -3.04
N LEU A 191 -6.80 -1.88 -1.95
CA LEU A 191 -7.61 -1.78 -0.74
C LEU A 191 -7.39 -0.42 -0.06
N VAL A 192 -8.43 0.10 0.58
CA VAL A 192 -8.34 1.32 1.40
C VAL A 192 -8.55 1.01 2.89
N PRO A 193 -7.94 1.76 3.82
CA PRO A 193 -8.25 1.66 5.23
C PRO A 193 -9.75 1.86 5.52
N PRO A 194 -10.33 1.13 6.49
CA PRO A 194 -9.69 0.16 7.40
C PRO A 194 -9.84 -1.30 6.94
N ALA A 195 -9.50 -1.62 5.68
CA ALA A 195 -9.60 -2.98 5.16
C ALA A 195 -8.85 -3.99 6.04
N ARG A 196 -9.47 -5.14 6.30
CA ARG A 196 -8.88 -6.23 7.08
C ARG A 196 -8.26 -7.27 6.16
N LEU A 197 -7.15 -7.84 6.61
CA LEU A 197 -6.38 -8.86 5.90
C LEU A 197 -6.31 -10.14 6.76
N PRO A 198 -6.00 -11.31 6.19
CA PRO A 198 -5.79 -12.52 6.97
C PRO A 198 -4.71 -12.34 8.03
N GLY A 199 -4.81 -13.04 9.17
CA GLY A 199 -3.75 -13.06 10.20
C GLY A 199 -3.63 -11.80 11.06
N ASP A 200 -4.75 -11.17 11.41
CA ASP A 200 -4.81 -9.92 12.21
C ASP A 200 -4.10 -8.71 11.56
N HIS A 201 -3.85 -8.78 10.26
CA HIS A 201 -3.33 -7.68 9.47
C HIS A 201 -4.45 -6.77 8.95
N ALA A 202 -4.10 -5.52 8.63
CA ALA A 202 -5.02 -4.54 8.09
C ALA A 202 -4.31 -3.59 7.12
N VAL A 203 -5.10 -2.79 6.42
CA VAL A 203 -4.67 -1.60 5.70
C VAL A 203 -4.98 -0.40 6.58
N GLU A 204 -3.95 0.38 6.95
CA GLU A 204 -4.08 1.52 7.85
C GLU A 204 -3.45 2.78 7.24
N TRP A 205 -4.07 3.95 7.46
CA TRP A 205 -3.48 5.22 7.05
C TRP A 205 -2.27 5.56 7.94
N VAL A 206 -1.12 5.81 7.32
CA VAL A 206 0.03 6.51 7.93
C VAL A 206 -0.12 8.01 7.73
N ARG A 207 -0.58 8.41 6.55
CA ARG A 207 -0.99 9.78 6.20
C ARG A 207 -2.36 9.70 5.53
N GLY A 208 -3.33 10.43 6.08
CA GLY A 208 -4.73 10.28 5.73
C GLY A 208 -5.10 10.87 4.37
N PRO A 209 -6.35 10.62 3.91
CA PRO A 209 -6.85 11.07 2.62
C PRO A 209 -7.03 12.60 2.52
N GLU A 210 -6.89 13.33 3.62
CA GLU A 210 -6.91 14.80 3.65
C GLU A 210 -5.70 15.46 2.98
N HIS A 211 -4.65 14.70 2.69
CA HIS A 211 -3.47 15.21 1.97
C HIS A 211 -3.73 15.25 0.46
N PRO A 212 -3.28 16.31 -0.24
CA PRO A 212 -3.44 16.40 -1.70
C PRO A 212 -2.66 15.29 -2.41
N LEU A 213 -3.11 14.94 -3.61
CA LEU A 213 -2.46 13.95 -4.47
C LEU A 213 -1.29 14.61 -5.22
N PRO A 214 -0.02 14.29 -4.92
CA PRO A 214 1.13 14.88 -5.61
C PRO A 214 1.31 14.28 -7.01
N ASP A 215 2.11 14.94 -7.85
CA ASP A 215 2.59 14.34 -9.10
C ASP A 215 3.43 13.09 -8.78
N PRO A 216 3.09 11.90 -9.32
CA PRO A 216 3.82 10.66 -9.06
C PRO A 216 5.31 10.75 -9.39
N LEU A 217 5.69 11.53 -10.41
CA LEU A 217 7.09 11.66 -10.84
C LEU A 217 7.98 12.25 -9.74
N THR A 218 7.41 13.03 -8.83
CA THR A 218 8.14 13.62 -7.69
C THR A 218 8.56 12.58 -6.64
N LEU A 219 7.91 11.41 -6.62
CA LEU A 219 8.16 10.35 -5.65
C LEU A 219 8.98 9.19 -6.25
N LEU A 220 8.90 8.99 -7.56
CA LEU A 220 9.43 7.79 -8.25
C LEU A 220 10.90 7.53 -7.99
N GLU A 221 11.76 8.54 -8.10
CA GLU A 221 13.20 8.36 -7.90
C GLU A 221 13.49 7.84 -6.49
N THR A 222 12.89 8.47 -5.48
CA THR A 222 13.11 8.08 -4.08
C THR A 222 12.54 6.72 -3.74
N LEU A 223 11.36 6.41 -4.24
CA LEU A 223 10.75 5.09 -4.04
C LEU A 223 11.55 3.99 -4.75
N THR A 224 12.05 4.24 -5.95
CA THR A 224 12.85 3.28 -6.73
C THR A 224 14.20 3.01 -6.06
N ASP A 225 14.91 4.06 -5.63
CA ASP A 225 16.16 3.92 -4.88
C ASP A 225 15.96 3.13 -3.57
N ALA A 226 14.91 3.46 -2.81
CA ALA A 226 14.59 2.73 -1.59
C ALA A 226 14.28 1.24 -1.85
N CYS A 227 13.55 0.93 -2.92
CA CYS A 227 13.27 -0.45 -3.31
C CYS A 227 14.54 -1.21 -3.71
N ALA A 228 15.44 -0.59 -4.49
CA ALA A 228 16.70 -1.21 -4.88
C ALA A 228 17.57 -1.54 -3.66
N ARG A 229 17.73 -0.59 -2.74
CA ARG A 229 18.48 -0.78 -1.48
C ARG A 229 17.86 -1.87 -0.61
N HIS A 230 16.53 -1.96 -0.57
CA HIS A 230 15.83 -2.99 0.19
C HIS A 230 16.04 -4.38 -0.42
N ALA A 231 16.02 -4.50 -1.74
CA ALA A 231 16.28 -5.76 -2.43
C ALA A 231 17.71 -6.27 -2.17
N GLU A 232 18.72 -5.41 -2.25
CA GLU A 232 20.11 -5.76 -1.92
C GLU A 232 20.25 -6.27 -0.48
N GLN A 233 19.62 -5.58 0.48
CA GLN A 233 19.65 -5.99 1.89
C GLN A 233 18.94 -7.34 2.11
N TYR A 234 17.79 -7.54 1.46
CA TYR A 234 17.06 -8.80 1.56
C TYR A 234 17.88 -9.97 1.01
N ASP A 235 18.55 -9.78 -0.14
CA ASP A 235 19.43 -10.77 -0.76
C ASP A 235 20.66 -11.09 0.13
N ASP A 236 21.27 -10.08 0.74
CA ASP A 236 22.40 -10.23 1.67
C ASP A 236 22.02 -10.99 2.95
N GLU A 237 20.84 -10.72 3.51
CA GLU A 237 20.36 -11.33 4.76
C GLU A 237 19.85 -12.76 4.57
N HIS A 238 19.18 -13.04 3.45
CA HIS A 238 18.57 -14.35 3.21
C HIS A 238 19.45 -15.29 2.39
N GLY A 239 20.52 -14.77 1.78
CA GLY A 239 21.41 -15.51 0.89
C GLY A 239 20.69 -16.04 -0.35
N HIS A 240 21.40 -16.19 -1.46
CA HIS A 240 20.84 -16.93 -2.60
C HIS A 240 20.65 -18.40 -2.23
N HIS A 241 19.51 -18.75 -1.61
CA HIS A 241 18.95 -20.08 -1.74
C HIS A 241 18.39 -20.20 -3.17
N ALA A 242 19.29 -20.27 -4.15
CA ALA A 242 18.99 -21.00 -5.37
C ALA A 242 18.56 -22.39 -4.88
N VAL A 243 17.25 -22.65 -4.91
CA VAL A 243 16.73 -23.99 -4.68
C VAL A 243 17.30 -24.83 -5.82
N ALA A 244 18.45 -25.45 -5.58
CA ALA A 244 19.04 -26.45 -6.44
C ALA A 244 18.08 -27.63 -6.42
N TRP A 245 17.13 -27.62 -7.35
CA TRP A 245 16.25 -28.74 -7.60
C TRP A 245 17.13 -29.96 -7.89
N PRO A 246 16.91 -31.12 -7.26
CA PRO A 246 17.71 -32.30 -7.59
C PRO A 246 17.38 -32.72 -9.01
N LEU A 247 18.35 -32.55 -9.93
CA LEU A 247 18.38 -33.24 -11.20
C LEU A 247 18.63 -34.72 -10.90
N THR A 248 17.57 -35.51 -10.79
CA THR A 248 17.65 -36.97 -10.82
C THR A 248 18.26 -37.40 -12.17
N ARG A 249 19.33 -38.18 -12.07
CA ARG A 249 20.01 -38.86 -13.18
C ARG A 249 19.19 -40.02 -13.72
#